data_AF-M1AQG5-F1
#
_entry.id   AF-M1AQG5-F1
#
_cell.length_a   1.000
_cell.length_b   1.000
_cell.length_c   1.000
_cell.angle_alpha   90.00
_cell.angle_beta   90.00
_cell.angle_gamma   90.00
#
_symmetry.space_group_name_H-M   'P 1'
#
loop_
_entity.id
_entity.type
_entity.pdbx_description
1 polymer ?
#
loop_
_entity_poly.entity_id
_entity_poly.type
_entity_poly.pdbx_seq_one_letter_code
_entity_poly.pdbx_strand_id
1 'polypeptide(L)'
;MYYVLGDPTTKPKGYDPMTEAILLWERDKSTPKTRYNLTPFAISLNELTPGLREKLPPTDSRLRPDQRHLENGEYELANAEKLRLEQLQRQARKLQERGWRPRWFSKDEDGCYRYVGGYWEAKEKHNWEGISDIFGHTSDPSPVIEEFAC
;
A
#
# COMPACT_ATOMS: atom_id res chain seq x y z
N MET A 1 -23.58 4.74 -13.05
CA MET A 1 -24.58 5.07 -12.02
C MET A 1 -25.31 6.31 -12.49
N TYR A 2 -26.63 6.24 -12.55
CA TYR A 2 -27.48 7.34 -13.00
C TYR A 2 -28.44 7.70 -11.88
N TYR A 3 -28.86 8.95 -11.84
CA TYR A 3 -29.85 9.47 -10.92
C TYR A 3 -31.00 10.11 -11.70
N VAL A 4 -32.23 9.86 -11.28
CA VAL A 4 -33.43 10.45 -11.85
C VAL A 4 -34.12 11.24 -10.74
N LEU A 5 -34.46 12.49 -11.02
CA LEU A 5 -35.11 13.39 -10.06
C LEU A 5 -36.58 13.00 -9.86
N GLY A 6 -36.99 12.91 -8.59
CA GLY A 6 -38.37 12.60 -8.20
C GLY A 6 -38.69 11.09 -8.12
N ASP A 7 -39.90 10.77 -7.70
CA ASP A 7 -40.37 9.39 -7.57
C ASP A 7 -40.81 8.84 -8.94
N PRO A 8 -40.14 7.82 -9.50
CA PRO A 8 -40.49 7.25 -10.80
C PRO A 8 -41.92 6.69 -10.85
N THR A 9 -42.51 6.34 -9.69
CA THR A 9 -43.88 5.78 -9.62
C THR A 9 -44.96 6.82 -9.84
N THR A 10 -44.63 8.10 -9.73
CA THR A 10 -45.55 9.23 -9.96
C THR A 10 -45.60 9.67 -11.42
N LYS A 11 -44.73 9.09 -12.27
CA LYS A 11 -44.56 9.48 -13.67
C LYS A 11 -45.60 8.81 -14.57
N PRO A 12 -45.98 9.44 -15.71
CA PRO A 12 -47.01 8.92 -16.60
C PRO A 12 -46.64 7.55 -17.20
N LYS A 13 -47.67 6.77 -17.57
CA LYS A 13 -47.50 5.45 -18.20
C LYS A 13 -46.77 5.61 -19.54
N GLY A 14 -45.61 4.95 -19.68
CA GLY A 14 -44.72 5.09 -20.85
C GLY A 14 -43.56 6.08 -20.66
N TYR A 15 -43.41 6.65 -19.46
CA TYR A 15 -42.23 7.43 -19.10
C TYR A 15 -40.94 6.59 -19.21
N ASP A 16 -39.95 7.09 -19.94
CA ASP A 16 -38.60 6.54 -19.98
C ASP A 16 -37.71 7.31 -18.99
N PRO A 17 -37.34 6.71 -17.84
CA PRO A 17 -36.49 7.35 -16.84
C PRO A 17 -35.12 7.75 -17.36
N MET A 18 -34.65 7.16 -18.46
CA MET A 18 -33.34 7.46 -19.03
C MET A 18 -33.29 8.85 -19.70
N THR A 19 -34.44 9.42 -20.05
CA THR A 19 -34.52 10.76 -20.68
C THR A 19 -34.21 11.91 -19.71
N GLU A 20 -34.50 11.73 -18.42
CA GLU A 20 -34.17 12.68 -17.34
C GLU A 20 -32.98 12.19 -16.48
N ALA A 21 -32.34 11.09 -16.87
CA ALA A 21 -31.26 10.50 -16.12
C ALA A 21 -30.00 11.37 -16.18
N ILE A 22 -29.50 11.75 -15.01
CA ILE A 22 -28.22 12.43 -14.83
C ILE A 22 -27.16 11.37 -14.53
N LEU A 23 -26.09 11.35 -15.31
CA LEU A 23 -24.95 10.49 -15.06
C LEU A 23 -24.20 10.97 -13.80
N LEU A 24 -24.15 10.14 -12.75
CA LEU A 24 -23.40 10.43 -11.53
C LEU A 24 -21.98 9.86 -11.56
N TRP A 25 -21.83 8.69 -12.17
CA TRP A 25 -20.54 8.00 -12.25
C TRP A 25 -20.53 7.07 -13.44
N GLU A 26 -19.46 7.12 -14.24
CA GLU A 26 -19.12 6.08 -15.20
C GLU A 26 -17.71 5.56 -14.94
N ARG A 27 -17.51 4.29 -15.25
CA ARG A 27 -16.17 3.72 -15.30
C ARG A 27 -15.45 4.26 -16.53
N ASP A 28 -14.16 4.50 -16.41
CA ASP A 28 -13.30 4.80 -17.56
C ASP A 28 -13.41 3.71 -18.64
N LYS A 29 -13.50 4.16 -19.90
CA LYS A 29 -13.83 3.33 -21.08
C LYS A 29 -12.58 2.74 -21.75
N SER A 30 -11.40 3.32 -21.50
CA SER A 30 -10.17 2.98 -22.21
C SER A 30 -9.11 2.46 -21.26
N THR A 31 -9.09 1.15 -21.05
CA THR A 31 -7.93 0.50 -20.42
C THR A 31 -7.23 -0.34 -21.48
N PRO A 32 -6.03 0.06 -21.96
CA PRO A 32 -5.24 -0.80 -22.85
C PRO A 32 -5.04 -2.16 -22.16
N LYS A 33 -5.11 -3.24 -22.94
CA LYS A 33 -4.97 -4.59 -22.39
C LYS A 33 -3.56 -4.75 -21.82
N THR A 34 -3.44 -4.71 -20.50
CA THR A 34 -2.18 -4.91 -19.79
C THR A 34 -2.00 -6.37 -19.39
N ARG A 35 -0.78 -6.76 -19.01
CA ARG A 35 -0.44 -8.13 -18.60
C ARG A 35 -1.38 -8.71 -17.54
N TYR A 36 -1.90 -7.86 -16.66
CA TYR A 36 -2.78 -8.25 -15.54
C TYR A 36 -4.16 -7.57 -15.58
N ASN A 37 -4.56 -6.99 -16.73
CA ASN A 37 -5.81 -6.25 -16.90
C ASN A 37 -6.02 -5.13 -15.85
N LEU A 38 -4.93 -4.49 -15.43
CA LEU A 38 -4.97 -3.36 -14.50
C LEU A 38 -5.50 -2.11 -15.19
N THR A 39 -6.24 -1.30 -14.43
CA THR A 39 -6.64 0.04 -14.85
C THR A 39 -5.42 0.98 -14.83
N PRO A 40 -5.42 2.09 -15.59
CA PRO A 40 -4.39 3.13 -15.50
C PRO A 40 -4.14 3.61 -14.06
N PHE A 41 -5.21 3.77 -13.28
CA PHE A 41 -5.10 4.10 -11.86
C PHE A 41 -4.32 3.03 -11.08
N ALA A 42 -4.66 1.75 -11.24
CA ALA A 42 -3.99 0.66 -10.54
C ALA A 42 -2.50 0.54 -10.94
N ILE A 43 -2.17 0.82 -12.21
CA ILE A 43 -0.78 0.87 -12.69
C ILE A 43 0.01 1.96 -11.96
N SER A 44 -0.57 3.16 -11.81
CA SER A 44 0.08 4.30 -11.16
C SER A 44 0.37 4.09 -9.67
N LEU A 45 -0.32 3.15 -9.00
CA LEU A 45 -0.15 2.93 -7.56
C LEU A 45 1.27 2.48 -7.20
N ASN A 46 1.90 1.66 -8.04
CA ASN A 46 3.23 1.10 -7.78
C ASN A 46 4.38 1.76 -8.57
N GLU A 47 4.07 2.84 -9.31
CA GLU A 47 5.06 3.60 -10.06
C GLU A 47 5.99 4.37 -9.10
N LEU A 48 7.30 4.28 -9.35
CA LEU A 48 8.32 5.09 -8.70
C LEU A 48 8.73 6.21 -9.65
N THR A 49 8.08 7.37 -9.52
CA THR A 49 8.46 8.55 -10.28
C THR A 49 9.83 9.09 -9.82
N PRO A 50 10.60 9.76 -10.69
CA PRO A 50 11.88 10.36 -10.32
C PRO A 50 11.73 11.29 -9.11
N GLY A 51 12.60 11.13 -8.10
CA GLY A 51 12.55 11.94 -6.89
C GLY A 51 11.51 11.49 -5.84
N LEU A 52 10.72 10.43 -6.11
CA LEU A 52 9.78 9.88 -5.13
C LEU A 52 10.48 8.96 -4.13
N ARG A 53 11.44 8.15 -4.59
CA ARG A 53 12.11 7.11 -3.78
C ARG A 53 12.73 7.68 -2.52
N GLU A 54 13.36 8.85 -2.61
CA GLU A 54 14.03 9.56 -1.52
C GLU A 54 13.04 10.09 -0.47
N LYS A 55 11.76 10.17 -0.84
CA LYS A 55 10.65 10.69 -0.01
C LYS A 55 9.78 9.59 0.56
N LEU A 56 10.11 8.32 0.37
CA LEU A 56 9.34 7.19 0.88
C LEU A 56 10.01 6.64 2.14
N PRO A 57 9.24 6.18 3.14
CA PRO A 57 9.80 5.38 4.21
C PRO A 57 10.30 4.04 3.63
N PRO A 58 11.25 3.37 4.29
CA PRO A 58 11.78 2.07 3.84
C PRO A 58 10.70 0.96 3.83
N THR A 59 9.53 1.22 4.42
CA THR A 59 8.39 0.28 4.47
C THR A 59 7.37 0.47 3.34
N ASP A 60 7.55 1.43 2.43
CA ASP A 60 6.57 1.69 1.36
C ASP A 60 6.49 0.52 0.37
N SER A 61 5.28 0.14 -0.04
CA SER A 61 5.07 -1.01 -0.93
C SER A 61 5.79 -0.89 -2.28
N ARG A 62 6.06 0.33 -2.76
CA ARG A 62 6.81 0.53 -4.02
C ARG A 62 8.25 0.04 -3.97
N LEU A 63 8.79 -0.10 -2.76
CA LEU A 63 10.15 -0.56 -2.49
C LEU A 63 10.23 -2.08 -2.31
N ARG A 64 9.10 -2.78 -2.35
CA ARG A 64 9.01 -4.21 -2.12
C ARG A 64 9.66 -5.00 -3.29
N PRO A 65 10.76 -5.74 -3.04
CA PRO A 65 11.60 -6.29 -4.12
C PRO A 65 10.96 -7.42 -4.92
N ASP A 66 10.23 -8.34 -4.28
CA ASP A 66 9.51 -9.43 -4.97
C ASP A 66 8.46 -8.88 -5.96
N GLN A 67 7.72 -7.84 -5.54
CA GLN A 67 6.75 -7.16 -6.40
C GLN A 67 7.43 -6.44 -7.57
N ARG A 68 8.58 -5.78 -7.34
CA ARG A 68 9.34 -5.08 -8.39
C ARG A 68 9.88 -6.06 -9.45
N HIS A 69 10.45 -7.18 -9.03
CA HIS A 69 10.92 -8.22 -9.95
C HIS A 69 9.77 -8.81 -10.78
N LEU A 70 8.60 -9.03 -10.17
CA LEU A 70 7.42 -9.50 -10.88
C LEU A 70 6.98 -8.52 -11.98
N GLU A 71 6.95 -7.22 -11.68
CA GLU A 71 6.62 -6.16 -12.64
C GLU A 71 7.59 -6.12 -13.82
N ASN A 72 8.88 -6.35 -13.56
CA ASN A 72 9.93 -6.43 -14.58
C ASN A 72 9.92 -7.75 -15.38
N GLY A 73 9.14 -8.76 -14.96
CA GLY A 73 9.10 -10.08 -15.57
C GLY A 73 10.24 -11.02 -15.13
N GLU A 74 10.93 -10.69 -14.05
CA GLU A 74 12.03 -11.44 -13.46
C GLU A 74 11.50 -12.49 -12.47
N TYR A 75 10.76 -13.48 -12.98
CA TYR A 75 9.95 -14.39 -12.13
C TYR A 75 10.76 -15.20 -11.11
N GLU A 76 11.95 -15.66 -11.47
CA GLU A 76 12.82 -16.42 -10.56
C GLU A 76 13.28 -15.56 -9.37
N LEU A 77 13.69 -14.31 -9.65
CA LEU A 77 14.07 -13.35 -8.60
C LEU A 77 12.87 -12.98 -7.73
N ALA A 78 11.69 -12.77 -8.33
CA ALA A 78 10.46 -12.49 -7.60
C ALA A 78 10.11 -13.60 -6.62
N ASN A 79 10.21 -14.87 -7.04
CA ASN A 79 9.94 -16.02 -6.20
C ASN A 79 10.95 -16.15 -5.05
N ALA A 80 12.24 -15.94 -5.32
CA ALA A 80 13.29 -15.97 -4.31
C ALA A 80 13.09 -14.89 -3.24
N GLU A 81 12.83 -13.64 -3.66
CA GLU A 81 12.58 -12.52 -2.75
C GLU A 81 11.29 -12.70 -1.96
N LYS A 82 10.23 -13.25 -2.58
CA LYS A 82 8.98 -13.56 -1.88
C LYS A 82 9.22 -14.52 -0.71
N LEU A 83 9.95 -15.60 -0.97
CA LEU A 83 10.28 -16.58 0.07
C LEU A 83 11.07 -15.94 1.22
N ARG A 84 12.06 -15.09 0.89
CA ARG A 84 12.87 -14.36 1.87
C ARG A 84 12.02 -13.43 2.74
N LEU A 85 11.16 -12.61 2.13
CA LEU A 85 10.29 -11.67 2.85
C LEU A 85 9.28 -12.39 3.74
N GLU A 86 8.71 -13.51 3.29
CA GLU A 86 7.83 -14.33 4.11
C GLU A 86 8.56 -14.91 5.34
N GLN A 87 9.81 -15.35 5.18
CA GLN A 87 10.63 -15.83 6.30
C GLN A 87 10.93 -14.72 7.30
N LEU A 88 11.33 -13.54 6.84
CA LEU A 88 11.54 -12.36 7.68
C LEU A 88 10.27 -11.98 8.44
N GLN A 89 9.12 -11.96 7.76
CA GLN A 89 7.85 -11.65 8.39
C GLN A 89 7.45 -12.70 9.43
N ARG A 90 7.70 -13.99 9.18
CA ARG A 90 7.46 -15.06 10.16
C ARG A 90 8.35 -14.92 11.39
N GLN A 91 9.62 -14.57 11.22
CA GLN A 91 10.54 -14.30 12.34
C GLN A 91 10.09 -13.08 13.12
N ALA A 92 9.81 -11.97 12.44
CA ALA A 92 9.30 -10.75 13.06
C ALA A 92 8.03 -11.03 13.87
N ARG A 93 7.07 -11.79 13.34
CA ARG A 93 5.82 -12.14 14.06
C ARG A 93 6.09 -12.81 15.41
N LYS A 94 7.06 -13.74 15.49
CA LYS A 94 7.45 -14.39 16.75
C LYS A 94 7.99 -13.39 17.78
N LEU A 95 8.68 -12.34 17.34
CA LEU A 95 9.13 -11.26 18.22
C LEU A 95 8.01 -10.28 18.56
N GLN A 96 7.07 -10.07 17.64
CA GLN A 96 5.94 -9.13 17.77
C GLN A 96 4.84 -9.62 18.71
N GLU A 97 4.75 -10.93 19.00
CA GLU A 97 3.91 -11.50 20.07
C GLU A 97 4.18 -10.85 21.45
N ARG A 98 5.28 -10.10 21.58
CA ARG A 98 5.65 -9.33 22.78
C ARG A 98 5.14 -7.87 22.81
N GLY A 99 4.17 -7.51 21.96
CA GLY A 99 3.49 -6.21 22.04
C GLY A 99 3.83 -5.21 20.94
N TRP A 100 4.06 -5.68 19.71
CA TRP A 100 4.23 -4.79 18.56
C TRP A 100 2.97 -3.95 18.30
N ARG A 101 3.18 -2.68 17.94
CA ARG A 101 2.12 -1.75 17.59
C ARG A 101 2.45 -1.06 16.26
N PRO A 102 1.45 -0.83 15.38
CA PRO A 102 1.65 -0.01 14.20
C PRO A 102 2.12 1.40 14.58
N ARG A 103 3.00 1.98 13.76
CA ARG A 103 3.61 3.28 14.05
C ARG A 103 2.66 4.46 13.82
N TRP A 104 1.90 4.43 12.72
CA TRP A 104 1.11 5.58 12.25
C TRP A 104 -0.36 5.50 12.64
N PHE A 105 -0.79 4.39 13.24
CA PHE A 105 -2.18 4.14 13.58
C PHE A 105 -2.30 3.49 14.95
N SER A 106 -3.33 3.86 15.70
CA SER A 106 -3.72 3.21 16.95
C SER A 106 -5.07 2.53 16.80
N LYS A 107 -5.21 1.35 17.40
CA LYS A 107 -6.49 0.64 17.48
C LYS A 107 -7.32 1.22 18.65
N ASP A 108 -8.57 1.58 18.40
CA ASP A 108 -9.52 2.02 19.42
C ASP A 108 -10.27 0.85 20.07
N GLU A 109 -11.19 1.17 20.98
CA GLU A 109 -11.99 0.20 21.74
C GLU A 109 -12.92 -0.63 20.84
N ASP A 110 -13.43 -0.04 19.75
CA ASP A 110 -14.25 -0.71 18.73
C ASP A 110 -13.42 -1.56 17.76
N GLY A 111 -12.10 -1.55 17.93
CA GLY A 111 -11.15 -2.28 17.12
C GLY A 111 -10.81 -1.62 15.77
N CYS A 112 -11.23 -0.38 15.56
CA CYS A 112 -10.95 0.43 14.39
C CYS A 112 -9.59 1.12 14.53
N TYR A 113 -8.83 1.19 13.43
CA TYR A 113 -7.55 1.89 13.41
C TYR A 113 -7.74 3.36 13.03
N ARG A 114 -7.28 4.27 13.89
CA ARG A 114 -7.27 5.71 13.64
C ARG A 114 -5.85 6.20 13.40
N TYR A 115 -5.70 7.11 12.45
CA TYR A 115 -4.43 7.77 12.18
C TYR A 115 -4.04 8.64 13.37
N VAL A 116 -2.81 8.49 13.87
CA VAL A 116 -2.33 9.22 15.06
C VAL A 116 -1.37 10.37 14.74
N GLY A 117 -1.13 10.66 13.46
CA GLY A 117 -0.15 11.66 13.04
C GLY A 117 1.25 11.09 12.85
N GLY A 118 2.19 11.97 12.49
CA GLY A 118 3.63 11.68 12.40
C GLY A 118 4.10 11.24 11.01
N TYR A 119 3.27 10.54 10.24
CA TYR A 119 3.68 10.09 8.89
C TYR A 119 3.96 11.26 7.95
N TRP A 120 3.05 12.24 7.87
CA TRP A 120 3.18 13.33 6.91
C TRP A 120 4.28 14.31 7.32
N GLU A 121 4.45 14.53 8.62
CA GLU A 121 5.51 15.35 9.22
C GLU A 121 6.89 14.72 9.03
N ALA A 122 7.00 13.39 9.20
CA ALA A 122 8.21 12.64 8.89
C ALA A 122 8.53 12.70 7.39
N LYS A 123 7.50 12.56 6.54
CA LYS A 123 7.63 12.63 5.08
C LYS A 123 8.11 13.99 4.60
N GLU A 124 7.57 15.07 5.15
CA GLU A 124 7.94 16.45 4.82
C GLU A 124 9.41 16.75 5.19
N LYS A 125 9.87 16.21 6.32
CA LYS A 125 11.25 16.36 6.80
C LYS A 125 12.24 15.37 6.18
N HIS A 126 11.76 14.41 5.38
CA HIS A 126 12.55 13.26 4.91
C HIS A 126 13.23 12.50 6.06
N ASN A 127 12.62 12.48 7.25
CA ASN A 127 13.18 11.83 8.42
C ASN A 127 12.45 10.52 8.71
N TRP A 128 13.13 9.40 8.45
CA TRP A 128 12.64 8.05 8.71
C TRP A 128 13.36 7.34 9.87
N GLU A 129 14.01 8.12 10.75
CA GLU A 129 14.68 7.60 11.94
C GLU A 129 13.74 6.72 12.78
N GLY A 130 14.27 5.57 13.22
CA GLY A 130 13.50 4.59 14.01
C GLY A 130 12.48 3.78 13.19
N ILE A 131 12.44 3.92 11.87
CA ILE A 131 11.70 3.02 10.98
C ILE A 131 12.65 1.96 10.46
N SER A 132 12.45 0.72 10.88
CA SER A 132 13.24 -0.42 10.41
C SER A 132 13.00 -0.67 8.93
N ASP A 133 14.08 -0.97 8.21
CA ASP A 133 13.99 -1.51 6.86
C ASP A 133 13.51 -2.97 6.92
N ILE A 134 12.29 -3.20 6.42
CA ILE A 134 11.64 -4.52 6.40
C ILE A 134 11.93 -5.30 5.11
N PHE A 135 12.59 -4.68 4.14
CA PHE A 135 12.97 -5.30 2.87
C PHE A 135 14.47 -5.53 2.76
N GLY A 136 15.29 -4.89 3.59
CA GLY A 136 16.75 -5.02 3.56
C GLY A 136 17.24 -6.47 3.62
N HIS A 137 18.40 -6.71 3.02
CA HIS A 137 19.18 -7.90 3.29
C HIS A 137 19.86 -7.69 4.64
N THR A 138 19.75 -8.64 5.57
CA THR A 138 20.53 -8.65 6.80
C THR A 138 21.99 -8.92 6.42
N SER A 139 22.69 -7.92 5.90
CA SER A 139 24.13 -7.94 5.67
C SER A 139 24.75 -6.88 6.57
N ASP A 140 24.80 -7.21 7.86
CA ASP A 140 26.01 -7.24 8.67
C ASP A 140 25.62 -7.36 10.16
N PRO A 141 26.08 -8.39 10.88
CA PRO A 141 26.20 -8.27 12.31
C PRO A 141 27.30 -7.22 12.55
N SER A 142 26.92 -5.98 12.87
CA SER A 142 27.89 -5.05 13.44
C SER A 142 28.51 -5.73 14.67
N PRO A 143 29.85 -5.87 14.73
CA PRO A 143 30.51 -6.42 15.90
C PRO A 143 30.54 -5.36 17.02
N VAL A 144 30.88 -5.84 18.21
CA VAL A 144 31.26 -5.11 19.44
C VAL A 144 30.08 -4.52 20.25
N ILE A 145 29.91 -4.77 21.56
CA ILE A 145 30.91 -5.00 22.62
C ILE A 145 30.39 -6.00 23.67
N GLU A 146 30.99 -7.19 23.75
CA GLU A 146 31.18 -7.91 25.02
C GLU A 146 32.48 -7.37 25.65
N GLU A 147 32.35 -6.57 26.71
CA GLU A 147 33.26 -6.48 27.86
C GLU A 147 32.90 -5.22 28.64
N PHE A 148 32.44 -5.40 29.87
CA PHE A 148 33.06 -4.88 31.10
C PHE A 148 32.18 -5.33 32.28
N ALA A 149 32.50 -6.51 32.80
CA ALA A 149 32.26 -6.83 34.20
C ALA A 149 33.61 -7.27 34.78
N CYS A 150 34.26 -6.34 35.47
CA CYS A 150 35.24 -6.67 36.50
C CYS A 150 34.50 -7.05 37.77
#